data_AF-A0A2V9MID4-F1
#
_entry.id   AF-A0A2V9MID4-F1
#
_cell.length_a   1.000
_cell.length_b   1.000
_cell.length_c   1.000
_cell.angle_alpha   90.00
_cell.angle_beta   90.00
_cell.angle_gamma   90.00
#
_symmetry.space_group_name_H-M   'P 1'
#
loop_
_entity.id
_entity.type
_entity.pdbx_description
1 polymer ?
#
loop_
_entity_poly.entity_id
_entity_poly.type
_entity_poly.pdbx_seq_one_letter_code
_entity_poly.pdbx_strand_id
1 'polypeptide(L)'
;MADSGVEPPRLCPIDWEFAGVGPALYDLGVLVDGFKTPRLDELLDTYRREATAHGVPVPDNDTMKLVIHCCRLHRVMHHLSRCTERNYPDTAVSSLMDMSDQLSKVVL
;
A
#
# COMPACT_ATOMS: atom_id res chain seq x y z
N MET A 1 1.96 -1.74 16.45
CA MET A 1 1.40 -2.27 17.71
C MET A 1 0.32 -1.31 18.21
N ALA A 2 -0.80 -1.81 18.74
CA ALA A 2 -1.87 -0.97 19.31
C ALA A 2 -1.89 -1.14 20.83
N ASP A 3 -1.84 -0.03 21.56
CA ASP A 3 -2.11 0.01 22.99
C ASP A 3 -3.59 0.32 23.21
N SER A 4 -4.33 -0.69 23.61
CA SER A 4 -5.78 -0.63 23.86
C SER A 4 -6.13 -0.23 25.30
N GLY A 5 -5.14 0.12 26.13
CA GLY A 5 -5.36 0.57 27.52
C GLY A 5 -5.92 1.99 27.62
N VAL A 6 -6.05 2.71 26.51
CA VAL A 6 -6.54 4.09 26.40
C VAL A 6 -7.48 4.24 25.21
N GLU A 7 -8.41 5.21 25.28
CA GLU A 7 -9.39 5.49 24.22
C GLU A 7 -9.23 6.94 23.69
N PRO A 8 -9.01 7.14 22.37
CA PRO A 8 -8.85 6.10 21.36
C PRO A 8 -7.52 5.34 21.51
N PRO A 9 -7.43 4.10 20.96
CA PRO A 9 -6.22 3.29 21.03
C PRO A 9 -5.00 4.04 20.48
N ARG A 10 -3.86 3.91 21.16
CA ARG A 10 -2.60 4.50 20.69
C ARG A 10 -1.92 3.54 19.72
N LEU A 11 -1.67 4.02 18.51
CA LEU A 11 -0.92 3.28 17.51
C LEU A 11 0.56 3.67 17.58
N CYS A 12 1.43 2.66 17.67
CA CYS A 12 2.87 2.82 17.57
C CYS A 12 3.38 2.01 16.36
N PRO A 13 3.74 2.67 15.25
CA PRO A 13 4.47 2.04 14.16
C PRO A 13 5.83 1.59 14.69
N ILE A 14 6.18 0.34 14.41
CA ILE A 14 7.46 -0.27 14.76
C ILE A 14 8.14 -0.72 13.46
N ASP A 15 9.37 -1.21 13.57
CA ASP A 15 10.08 -1.80 12.44
C ASP A 15 10.39 -0.79 11.30
N TRP A 16 11.14 0.26 11.66
CA TRP A 16 11.41 1.42 10.80
C TRP A 16 12.57 1.21 9.81
N GLU A 17 13.10 -0.01 9.72
CA GLU A 17 14.29 -0.36 8.92
C GLU A 17 14.20 0.02 7.43
N PHE A 18 12.99 0.07 6.88
CA PHE A 18 12.73 0.48 5.49
C PHE A 18 11.78 1.68 5.37
N ALA A 19 11.42 2.31 6.49
CA ALA A 19 10.51 3.45 6.48
C ALA A 19 11.12 4.63 5.70
N GLY A 20 10.33 5.24 4.81
CA GLY A 20 10.79 6.35 3.99
C GLY A 20 11.77 5.97 2.86
N VAL A 21 11.97 4.68 2.59
CA VAL A 21 12.72 4.22 1.42
C VAL A 21 11.77 4.06 0.23
N GLY A 22 12.08 4.75 -0.88
CA GLY A 22 11.27 4.70 -2.10
C GLY A 22 10.28 5.87 -2.22
N PRO A 23 9.23 5.74 -3.05
CA PRO A 23 8.23 6.79 -3.23
C PRO A 23 7.49 7.12 -1.92
N ALA A 24 7.20 8.39 -1.68
CA ALA A 24 6.55 8.86 -0.44
C ALA A 24 5.21 8.16 -0.12
N LEU A 25 4.48 7.69 -1.13
CA LEU A 25 3.20 6.99 -0.97
C LEU A 25 3.35 5.45 -0.94
N TYR A 26 4.57 4.93 -0.95
CA TYR A 26 4.80 3.49 -0.92
C TYR A 26 4.29 2.87 0.39
N ASP A 27 4.67 3.46 1.53
CA ASP A 27 4.21 3.03 2.85
C ASP A 27 2.68 3.12 2.97
N LEU A 28 2.07 4.17 2.42
CA LEU A 28 0.61 4.28 2.36
C LEU A 28 -0.01 3.17 1.50
N GLY A 29 0.59 2.87 0.34
CA GLY A 29 0.13 1.80 -0.55
C GLY A 29 0.19 0.42 0.09
N VAL A 30 1.18 0.16 0.95
CA VAL A 30 1.26 -1.04 1.76
C VAL A 30 0.21 -1.02 2.88
N LEU A 31 0.05 0.10 3.59
CA LEU A 31 -0.90 0.25 4.69
C LEU A 31 -2.35 0.02 4.25
N VAL A 32 -2.72 0.52 3.07
CA VAL A 32 -4.08 0.42 2.53
C VAL A 32 -4.26 -0.80 1.61
N ASP A 33 -3.31 -1.73 1.60
CA ASP A 33 -3.42 -2.94 0.81
C ASP A 33 -4.63 -3.80 1.25
N GLY A 34 -5.33 -4.38 0.28
CA GLY A 34 -6.58 -5.12 0.53
C GLY A 34 -7.84 -4.28 0.79
N PHE A 35 -7.71 -2.97 1.08
CA PHE A 35 -8.87 -2.09 1.18
C PHE A 35 -9.45 -1.75 -0.21
N LYS A 36 -10.78 -1.75 -0.29
CA LYS A 36 -11.57 -1.39 -1.49
C LYS A 36 -12.42 -0.15 -1.21
N THR A 37 -12.82 0.57 -2.26
CA THR A 37 -13.84 1.62 -2.18
C THR A 37 -15.15 1.03 -1.61
N PRO A 38 -15.88 1.75 -0.73
CA PRO A 38 -15.68 3.14 -0.31
C PRO A 38 -14.62 3.34 0.78
N ARG A 39 -14.23 2.28 1.49
CA ARG A 39 -13.33 2.40 2.64
C ARG A 39 -11.93 2.90 2.28
N LEU A 40 -11.43 2.52 1.10
CA LEU A 40 -10.17 3.05 0.58
C LEU A 40 -10.23 4.58 0.47
N ASP A 41 -11.34 5.11 -0.07
CA ASP A 41 -11.50 6.53 -0.31
C ASP A 41 -11.50 7.32 1.01
N GLU A 42 -12.21 6.83 2.03
CA GLU A 42 -12.21 7.41 3.38
C GLU A 42 -10.80 7.45 4.01
N LEU A 43 -10.00 6.40 3.80
CA LEU A 43 -8.63 6.33 4.31
C LEU A 43 -7.72 7.33 3.61
N LEU A 44 -7.84 7.47 2.29
CA LEU A 44 -7.04 8.43 1.52
C LEU A 44 -7.44 9.88 1.84
N ASP A 45 -8.73 10.16 1.97
CA ASP A 45 -9.24 11.46 2.41
C ASP A 45 -8.70 11.84 3.78
N THR A 46 -8.75 10.90 4.73
CA THR A 46 -8.24 11.11 6.09
C THR A 46 -6.73 11.36 6.05
N TYR A 47 -5.96 10.51 5.36
CA TYR A 47 -4.52 10.68 5.23
C TYR A 47 -4.17 12.05 4.61
N ARG A 48 -4.86 12.44 3.55
CA ARG A 48 -4.64 13.73 2.87
C ARG A 48 -4.94 14.91 3.77
N ARG A 49 -6.05 14.87 4.51
CA ARG A 49 -6.41 15.92 5.46
C ARG A 49 -5.35 16.09 6.55
N GLU A 50 -4.95 14.99 7.19
CA GLU A 50 -3.96 15.05 8.27
C GLU A 50 -2.57 15.46 7.74
N ALA A 51 -2.13 14.90 6.61
CA ALA A 51 -0.85 15.29 5.98
C ALA A 51 -0.82 16.80 5.68
N THR A 52 -1.90 17.34 5.10
CA THR A 52 -2.03 18.77 4.81
C THR A 52 -2.00 19.61 6.09
N ALA A 53 -2.73 19.19 7.14
CA ALA A 53 -2.74 19.88 8.43
C ALA A 53 -1.35 19.95 9.09
N HIS A 54 -0.48 18.99 8.78
CA HIS A 54 0.90 18.92 9.24
C HIS A 54 1.94 19.46 8.22
N GLY A 55 1.50 20.12 7.14
CA GLY A 55 2.39 20.75 6.16
C GLY A 55 3.10 19.77 5.22
N VAL A 56 2.63 18.52 5.15
CA VAL A 56 3.15 17.50 4.23
C VAL A 56 2.34 17.55 2.93
N PRO A 57 2.94 17.95 1.80
CA PRO A 57 2.21 18.00 0.53
C PRO A 57 1.93 16.58 0.04
N VAL A 58 0.68 16.34 -0.35
CA VAL A 58 0.26 15.07 -0.95
C VAL A 58 -0.61 15.31 -2.19
N PRO A 59 -0.61 14.40 -3.18
CA PRO A 59 -1.48 14.50 -4.36
C PRO A 59 -2.97 14.37 -4.01
N ASP A 60 -3.85 14.73 -4.94
CA ASP A 60 -5.28 14.44 -4.83
C ASP A 60 -5.56 12.92 -4.78
N ASN A 61 -6.78 12.55 -4.39
CA ASN A 61 -7.14 11.16 -4.16
C ASN A 61 -6.99 10.29 -5.40
N ASP A 62 -7.31 10.81 -6.59
CA ASP A 62 -7.23 10.04 -7.83
C ASP A 62 -5.77 9.75 -8.17
N THR A 63 -4.90 10.75 -8.02
CA THR A 63 -3.45 10.60 -8.17
C THR A 63 -2.89 9.65 -7.12
N MET A 64 -3.32 9.77 -5.86
CA MET A 64 -2.92 8.85 -4.79
C MET A 64 -3.33 7.41 -5.10
N LYS A 65 -4.55 7.18 -5.57
CA LYS A 65 -5.03 5.84 -5.99
C LYS A 65 -4.16 5.27 -7.11
N LEU A 66 -3.85 6.07 -8.13
CA LEU A 66 -2.96 5.65 -9.21
C LEU A 66 -1.58 5.25 -8.69
N VAL A 67 -0.96 6.07 -7.84
CA VAL A 67 0.34 5.75 -7.24
C VAL A 67 0.27 4.47 -6.40
N ILE A 68 -0.81 4.26 -5.64
CA ILE A 68 -1.02 3.02 -4.88
C ILE A 68 -1.11 1.81 -5.82
N HIS A 69 -1.81 1.92 -6.95
CA HIS A 69 -1.85 0.85 -7.95
C HIS A 69 -0.45 0.56 -8.52
N CYS A 70 0.36 1.59 -8.81
CA CYS A 70 1.75 1.42 -9.22
C CYS A 70 2.59 0.70 -8.13
N CYS A 71 2.45 1.10 -6.86
CA CYS A 71 3.16 0.47 -5.74
C CYS A 71 2.76 -1.02 -5.58
N ARG A 72 1.46 -1.33 -5.71
CA ARG A 72 0.96 -2.71 -5.67
C ARG A 72 1.52 -3.53 -6.82
N LEU A 73 1.53 -2.99 -8.04
CA LEU A 73 2.10 -3.67 -9.21
C LEU A 73 3.60 -3.93 -9.00
N HIS A 74 4.35 -2.94 -8.55
CA HIS A 74 5.77 -3.09 -8.20
C HIS A 74 5.99 -4.23 -7.19
N ARG A 75 5.17 -4.31 -6.13
CA ARG A 75 5.23 -5.38 -5.13
C ARG A 75 4.96 -6.76 -5.73
N VAL A 76 3.95 -6.88 -6.58
CA VAL A 76 3.63 -8.13 -7.28
C VAL A 76 4.80 -8.57 -8.15
N MET A 77 5.39 -7.65 -8.93
CA MET A 77 6.56 -7.93 -9.76
C MET A 77 7.78 -8.35 -8.91
N HIS A 78 8.01 -7.68 -7.79
CA HIS A 78 9.06 -8.05 -6.85
C HIS A 78 8.84 -9.47 -6.29
N HIS A 79 7.62 -9.84 -5.90
CA HIS A 79 7.32 -11.20 -5.45
C HIS A 79 7.51 -12.24 -6.56
N LEU A 80 7.01 -11.97 -7.77
CA LEU A 80 7.17 -12.85 -8.94
C LEU A 80 8.64 -13.13 -9.24
N SER A 81 9.50 -12.10 -9.18
CA SER A 81 10.95 -12.24 -9.42
C SER A 81 11.65 -13.20 -8.44
N ARG A 82 11.01 -13.50 -7.30
CA ARG A 82 11.56 -14.33 -6.22
C ARG A 82 10.82 -15.65 -6.03
N CYS A 83 9.80 -15.95 -6.83
CA CYS A 83 8.98 -17.15 -6.66
C CYS A 83 9.82 -18.44 -6.75
N THR A 84 10.78 -18.50 -7.67
CA THR A 84 11.69 -19.66 -7.81
C THR A 84 12.65 -19.77 -6.62
N GLU A 85 13.30 -18.66 -6.23
CA GLU A 85 14.23 -18.62 -5.09
C GLU A 85 13.53 -19.07 -3.79
N ARG A 86 12.26 -18.66 -3.61
CA ARG A 86 11.49 -18.91 -2.39
C ARG A 86 10.57 -20.13 -2.47
N ASN A 87 10.65 -20.94 -3.53
CA ASN A 87 9.81 -22.13 -3.75
C ASN A 87 8.32 -21.88 -3.50
N TYR A 88 7.77 -20.82 -4.11
CA TYR A 88 6.34 -20.54 -4.01
C TYR A 88 5.52 -21.67 -4.64
N PRO A 89 4.35 -22.03 -4.07
CA PRO A 89 3.47 -22.99 -4.72
C PRO A 89 2.88 -22.39 -6.00
N ASP A 90 2.63 -23.23 -7.01
CA ASP A 90 2.09 -22.81 -8.32
C ASP A 90 0.81 -21.97 -8.20
N THR A 91 -0.04 -22.29 -7.21
CA THR A 91 -1.27 -21.53 -6.93
C THR A 91 -0.99 -20.09 -6.50
N ALA A 92 0.07 -19.85 -5.73
CA ALA A 92 0.49 -18.49 -5.34
C ALA A 92 1.10 -17.75 -6.53
N VAL A 93 1.89 -18.43 -7.37
CA VAL A 93 2.44 -17.83 -8.60
C VAL A 93 1.32 -17.42 -9.55
N SER A 94 0.34 -18.30 -9.78
CA SER A 94 -0.85 -17.99 -10.59
C SER A 94 -1.62 -16.78 -10.04
N SER A 95 -1.82 -16.72 -8.73
CA SER A 95 -2.51 -15.60 -8.09
C SER A 95 -1.74 -14.28 -8.27
N LEU A 96 -0.41 -14.30 -8.17
CA LEU A 96 0.43 -13.12 -8.43
C LEU A 96 0.34 -12.68 -9.90
N MET A 97 0.33 -13.63 -10.85
CA MET A 97 0.15 -13.33 -12.27
C MET A 97 -1.21 -12.69 -12.55
N ASP A 98 -2.29 -13.22 -11.98
CA ASP A 98 -3.64 -12.66 -12.12
C ASP A 98 -3.73 -11.23 -11.56
N MET A 99 -3.12 -10.99 -10.38
CA MET A 99 -3.05 -9.66 -9.79
C MET A 99 -2.22 -8.70 -10.65
N SER A 100 -1.12 -9.15 -11.23
CA SER A 100 -0.30 -8.35 -12.15
C SER A 100 -1.10 -7.93 -13.39
N ASP A 101 -1.82 -8.86 -14.02
CA ASP A 101 -2.65 -8.59 -15.19
C ASP A 101 -3.73 -7.55 -14.87
N GLN A 102 -4.45 -7.73 -13.76
CA GLN A 102 -5.48 -6.79 -13.32
C GLN A 102 -4.92 -5.38 -13.03
N LEU A 103 -3.80 -5.29 -12.33
CA LEU A 103 -3.18 -4.00 -11.99
C LEU A 103 -2.57 -3.32 -13.23
N SER A 104 -2.02 -4.08 -14.17
CA SER A 104 -1.44 -3.53 -15.40
C SER A 104 -2.46 -2.75 -16.22
N LYS A 105 -3.72 -3.23 -16.31
CA LYS A 105 -4.83 -2.56 -17.03
C LYS A 105 -5.26 -1.22 -16.43
N VAL A 106 -4.88 -0.95 -15.18
CA VAL A 106 -5.18 0.30 -14.47
C VAL A 106 -4.02 1.28 -14.60
N VAL A 107 -2.79 0.78 -14.68
CA VAL A 107 -1.56 1.58 -14.64
C VAL A 107 -1.01 1.89 -16.03
N LEU A 108 -1.21 0.99 -17.00
CA LEU A 108 -0.72 1.06 -18.38
C LEU A 108 -1.90 1.22 -19.37
#